data_AF-A0A2V8TAN9-F1
#
_entry.id   AF-A0A2V8TAN9-F1
#
_cell.length_a   1.000
_cell.length_b   1.000
_cell.length_c   1.000
_cell.angle_alpha   90.00
_cell.angle_beta   90.00
_cell.angle_gamma   90.00
#
_symmetry.space_group_name_H-M   'P 1'
#
loop_
_entity.id
_entity.type
_entity.pdbx_description
1 polymer ?
#
loop_
_entity_poly.entity_id
_entity_poly.type
_entity_poly.pdbx_seq_one_letter_code
_entity_poly.pdbx_strand_id
1 'polypeptide(L)'
;SLLLGDKCGAHTFPYVEVNNASAQLEHEASTSKIGEDQLFYCRQRGLSAEDAVSMIVNGFCKEVFRELPMEFAVEAQKLLGVSLEGSVG
;
A
#
# COMPACT_ATOMS: atom_id res chain seq x y z
N SER A 1 4.37 2.35 -4.67
CA SER A 1 4.98 2.41 -3.32
C SER A 1 4.12 3.25 -2.38
N LEU A 2 4.02 2.86 -1.10
CA LEU A 2 3.34 3.63 -0.06
C LEU A 2 4.33 3.95 1.06
N LEU A 3 4.47 5.23 1.38
CA LEU A 3 5.34 5.74 2.45
C LEU A 3 4.52 5.98 3.71
N LEU A 4 4.99 5.44 4.83
CA LEU A 4 4.39 5.61 6.15
C LEU A 4 5.45 6.21 7.10
N GLY A 5 5.13 7.37 7.67
CA GLY A 5 6.04 8.10 8.56
C GLY A 5 7.16 8.87 7.83
N ASP A 6 7.96 9.59 8.61
CA ASP A 6 8.94 10.56 8.08
C ASP A 6 10.36 10.00 7.96
N LYS A 7 10.60 8.80 8.51
CA LYS A 7 11.90 8.09 8.45
C LYS A 7 11.85 6.86 7.53
N CYS A 8 11.00 6.89 6.50
CA CYS A 8 10.88 5.80 5.54
C CYS A 8 11.43 6.20 4.15
N GLY A 9 11.77 5.19 3.35
CA GLY A 9 12.18 5.36 1.96
C GLY A 9 11.63 4.23 1.11
N ALA A 10 11.25 4.53 -0.12
CA ALA A 10 10.84 3.55 -1.10
C ALA A 10 11.64 3.78 -2.38
N HIS A 11 12.33 2.74 -2.85
CA HIS A 11 13.19 2.81 -4.02
C HIS A 11 12.70 1.83 -5.08
N THR A 12 12.63 2.28 -6.33
CA THR A 12 12.17 1.49 -7.47
C THR A 12 13.20 1.60 -8.58
N PHE A 13 13.79 0.48 -8.98
CA PHE A 13 14.83 0.40 -10.01
C PHE A 13 14.39 -0.56 -11.12
N PRO A 14 13.62 -0.09 -12.11
CA PRO A 14 13.17 -0.95 -13.21
C PRO A 14 14.33 -1.19 -14.19
N TYR A 15 14.37 -2.40 -14.75
CA TYR A 15 15.23 -2.74 -15.88
C TYR A 15 14.35 -3.27 -17.00
N VAL A 16 14.55 -2.74 -18.20
CA VAL A 16 13.79 -3.13 -19.40
C VAL A 16 14.79 -3.34 -20.54
N GLU A 17 14.84 -4.57 -21.04
CA GLU A 17 15.62 -4.94 -22.23
C GLU A 17 14.67 -5.55 -23.26
N VAL A 18 14.64 -5.00 -24.47
CA VAL A 18 13.70 -5.39 -25.51
C VAL A 18 14.45 -5.68 -26.80
N ASN A 19 14.50 -6.96 -27.17
CA ASN A 19 15.17 -7.45 -28.38
C ASN A 19 14.15 -7.80 -29.48
N ASN A 20 13.09 -6.99 -29.62
CA ASN A 20 12.04 -7.16 -30.63
C ASN A 20 11.53 -5.80 -31.12
N ALA A 21 11.57 -5.59 -32.44
CA ALA A 21 11.24 -4.32 -33.08
C ALA A 21 9.74 -3.97 -33.10
N SER A 22 8.85 -4.95 -32.90
CA SER A 22 7.40 -4.71 -32.85
C SER A 22 6.83 -4.67 -31.42
N ALA A 23 7.68 -4.70 -30.40
CA ALA A 23 7.25 -4.70 -29.02
C ALA A 23 6.61 -3.35 -28.63
N GLN A 24 5.53 -3.42 -27.86
CA GLN A 24 4.95 -2.30 -27.13
C GLN A 24 5.09 -2.58 -25.64
N LEU A 25 5.66 -1.64 -24.90
CA LEU A 25 5.91 -1.79 -23.47
C LEU A 25 5.59 -0.48 -22.76
N GLU A 26 4.91 -0.59 -21.63
CA GLU A 26 4.61 0.51 -20.73
C GLU A 26 5.01 0.09 -19.31
N HIS A 27 5.62 1.02 -18.57
CA HIS A 27 5.99 0.83 -17.17
C HIS A 27 5.50 2.02 -16.38
N GLU A 28 4.71 1.74 -15.33
CA GLU A 28 4.27 2.76 -14.38
C GLU A 28 4.83 2.45 -13.00
N ALA A 29 5.29 3.51 -12.32
CA ALA A 29 5.67 3.48 -10.92
C ALA A 29 5.12 4.73 -10.23
N SER A 30 4.31 4.54 -9.20
CA SER A 30 3.73 5.63 -8.41
C SER A 30 4.17 5.53 -6.95
N THR A 31 4.35 6.70 -6.32
CA THR A 31 4.65 6.81 -4.90
C THR A 31 3.57 7.62 -4.21
N SER A 32 3.00 7.07 -3.16
CA SER A 32 1.97 7.70 -2.33
C SER A 32 2.49 7.82 -0.90
N LYS A 33 2.09 8.86 -0.18
CA LYS A 33 2.29 9.01 1.27
C LYS A 33 0.92 9.08 1.93
N ILE A 34 0.75 8.44 3.08
CA ILE A 34 -0.44 8.67 3.90
C ILE A 34 -0.37 10.08 4.47
N GLY A 35 -1.28 10.95 4.04
CA GLY A 35 -1.28 12.36 4.43
C GLY A 35 -1.92 12.57 5.81
N GLU A 36 -1.48 13.61 6.52
CA GLU A 36 -2.08 14.01 7.81
C GLU A 36 -3.57 14.33 7.66
N ASP A 37 -3.97 14.98 6.56
CA ASP A 37 -5.38 15.29 6.27
C ASP A 37 -6.25 14.04 6.12
N GLN A 38 -5.71 12.97 5.51
CA GLN A 38 -6.43 11.70 5.35
C GLN A 38 -6.64 11.03 6.71
N LEU A 39 -5.62 11.04 7.56
CA LEU A 39 -5.70 10.52 8.92
C LEU A 39 -6.64 11.37 9.78
N PHE A 40 -6.54 12.69 9.69
CA PHE A 40 -7.43 13.62 10.39
C PHE A 40 -8.90 13.40 10.00
N TYR A 41 -9.18 13.26 8.70
CA TYR A 41 -10.52 12.98 8.18
C TYR A 41 -11.09 11.65 8.68
N CYS A 42 -10.26 10.61 8.78
CA CYS A 42 -10.67 9.31 9.32
C CYS A 42 -10.92 9.38 10.83
N ARG A 43 -10.04 10.06 11.57
CA ARG A 43 -10.18 10.26 13.02
C ARG A 43 -11.41 11.08 13.38
N GLN A 44 -11.75 12.10 12.60
CA GLN A 44 -12.97 12.87 12.79
C GLN A 44 -14.24 12.01 12.64
N ARG A 45 -14.15 10.89 11.91
CA ARG A 45 -15.24 9.90 11.77
C ARG A 45 -15.25 8.84 12.87
N GLY A 46 -14.41 8.99 13.90
CA GLY A 46 -14.34 8.07 15.03
C GLY A 46 -13.43 6.86 14.82
N LEU A 47 -12.65 6.81 13.73
CA LEU A 47 -11.64 5.77 13.55
C LEU A 47 -10.41 6.08 14.42
N SER A 48 -9.81 5.06 15.01
CA SER A 48 -8.49 5.22 15.64
C SER A 48 -7.43 5.53 14.56
N ALA A 49 -6.27 6.04 14.96
CA ALA A 49 -5.19 6.29 14.01
C ALA A 49 -4.72 4.98 13.34
N GLU A 50 -4.69 3.89 14.09
CA GLU A 50 -4.31 2.56 13.61
C GLU A 50 -5.36 2.00 12.64
N ASP A 51 -6.66 2.10 12.98
CA ASP A 51 -7.74 1.69 12.08
C ASP A 51 -7.74 2.50 10.78
N ALA A 52 -7.47 3.80 10.86
CA ALA A 52 -7.36 4.67 9.69
C ALA A 52 -6.21 4.25 8.77
N VAL A 53 -5.02 4.00 9.34
CA VAL A 53 -3.86 3.51 8.58
C VAL A 53 -4.17 2.15 7.97
N SER A 54 -4.67 1.21 8.76
CA SER A 54 -5.04 -0.13 8.31
C SER A 54 -6.04 -0.09 7.14
N MET A 55 -7.08 0.76 7.24
CA MET A 55 -8.05 0.95 6.16
C MET A 55 -7.40 1.47 4.87
N ILE A 56 -6.52 2.48 4.97
CA ILE A 56 -5.85 3.08 3.81
C ILE A 56 -4.89 2.08 3.16
N VAL A 57 -4.08 1.38 3.95
CA VAL A 57 -3.13 0.38 3.44
C VAL A 57 -3.87 -0.81 2.81
N ASN A 58 -4.96 -1.28 3.42
CA ASN A 58 -5.80 -2.33 2.84
C ASN A 58 -6.43 -1.89 1.51
N GLY A 59 -6.85 -0.62 1.40
CA GLY A 59 -7.29 -0.03 0.13
C GLY A 59 -6.20 -0.01 -0.93
N PHE A 60 -4.97 0.34 -0.55
CA PHE A 60 -3.79 0.34 -1.42
C PHE A 60 -3.45 -1.07 -1.94
N CYS A 61 -3.55 -2.10 -1.10
CA CYS A 61 -3.26 -3.49 -1.45
C CYS A 61 -4.45 -4.25 -2.06
N LYS A 62 -5.62 -3.62 -2.22
CA LYS A 62 -6.89 -4.29 -2.57
C LYS A 62 -6.82 -5.12 -3.86
N GLU A 63 -6.23 -4.57 -4.92
CA GLU A 63 -6.13 -5.26 -6.21
C GLU A 63 -5.23 -6.49 -6.11
N VAL A 64 -4.13 -6.40 -5.34
CA VAL A 64 -3.23 -7.55 -5.10
C VAL A 64 -3.94 -8.65 -4.32
N PHE A 65 -4.70 -8.28 -3.28
CA PHE A 65 -5.44 -9.26 -2.49
C PHE A 65 -6.57 -9.94 -3.27
N ARG A 66 -7.13 -9.29 -4.30
CA ARG A 66 -8.16 -9.89 -5.16
C ARG A 66 -7.63 -11.04 -6.01
N GLU A 67 -6.34 -11.02 -6.33
CA GLU A 67 -5.69 -12.10 -7.10
C GLU A 67 -5.30 -13.30 -6.22
N LEU A 68 -5.37 -13.17 -4.89
CA LEU A 68 -5.13 -14.30 -3.98
C LEU A 68 -6.40 -15.14 -3.79
N PRO A 69 -6.27 -16.47 -3.60
CA PRO A 69 -7.40 -17.27 -3.16
C PRO A 69 -7.97 -16.72 -1.85
N MET A 70 -9.30 -16.72 -1.73
CA MET A 70 -10.03 -16.03 -0.66
C MET A 70 -9.53 -16.36 0.75
N GLU A 71 -9.17 -17.62 1.01
CA GLU A 71 -8.63 -18.08 2.28
C GLU A 71 -7.30 -17.40 2.66
N PHE A 72 -6.42 -17.17 1.69
CA PHE A 72 -5.14 -16.48 1.91
C PHE A 72 -5.30 -14.97 1.95
N ALA A 73 -6.24 -14.40 1.18
CA ALA A 73 -6.51 -12.97 1.18
C ALA A 73 -6.95 -12.47 2.56
N VAL A 74 -7.84 -13.22 3.22
CA VAL A 74 -8.32 -12.89 4.57
C VAL A 74 -7.19 -12.98 5.60
N GLU A 75 -6.34 -14.00 5.50
CA GLU A 75 -5.21 -14.16 6.42
C GLU A 75 -4.14 -13.08 6.22
N ALA A 76 -3.80 -12.76 4.96
CA ALA A 76 -2.86 -11.71 4.63
C ALA A 76 -3.31 -10.34 5.15
N GLN A 77 -4.60 -10.00 5.02
CA GLN A 77 -5.15 -8.76 5.56
C GLN A 77 -5.04 -8.68 7.09
N LYS A 78 -5.28 -9.78 7.81
CA LYS A 78 -5.13 -9.83 9.27
C LYS A 78 -3.69 -9.66 9.71
N LEU A 79 -2.76 -10.39 9.09
CA LEU A 79 -1.32 -10.29 9.39
C LEU A 79 -0.77 -8.90 9.10
N LEU A 80 -1.24 -8.27 8.01
CA LEU A 80 -0.89 -6.90 7.67
C LEU A 80 -1.38 -5.92 8.75
N GLY A 81 -2.61 -6.08 9.22
CA GLY A 81 -3.17 -5.25 10.30
C GLY A 81 -2.33 -5.31 11.58
N VAL A 82 -1.96 -6.52 12.03
CA VAL A 82 -1.12 -6.72 13.22
C VAL A 82 0.28 -6.14 13.03
N SER A 83 0.85 -6.22 11.82
CA SER A 83 2.17 -5.65 11.53
C SER A 83 2.17 -4.12 11.51
N LEU A 84 1.02 -3.51 11.19
CA LEU A 84 0.83 -2.06 11.18
C LEU A 84 0.54 -1.51 12.58
N GLU A 85 -0.02 -2.33 13.48
CA GLU A 85 -0.21 -2.02 14.90
C GLU A 85 1.15 -1.73 15.55
N GLY A 86 1.31 -0.54 16.15
CA GLY A 86 2.59 -0.09 16.73
C GLY A 86 3.68 0.37 15.74
N SER A 87 3.47 0.25 14.42
CA SER A 87 4.39 0.79 13.39
C SER A 87 4.11 2.27 13.05
N VAL A 88 3.02 2.82 13.60
CA VAL A 88 2.60 4.22 13.45
C VAL A 88 3.07 4.99 14.70
N GLY A 89 4.36 5.35 14.73
CA GLY A 89 5.00 6.06 15.85
C GLY A 89 6.42 6.48 15.54
#